data_AF-A0A813DXN3-F1
#
_entry.id   AF-A0A813DXN3-F1
#
_cell.length_a   1.000
_cell.length_b   1.000
_cell.length_c   1.000
_cell.angle_alpha   90.00
_cell.angle_beta   90.00
_cell.angle_gamma   90.00
#
_symmetry.space_group_name_H-M   'P 1'
#
loop_
_entity.id
_entity.type
_entity.pdbx_description
1 polymer ?
#
loop_
_entity_poly.entity_id
_entity_poly.type
_entity_poly.pdbx_seq_one_letter_code
_entity_poly.pdbx_strand_id
1 'polypeptide(L)'
;MEAFLSSIPNCQAAIVVVEQSQDGRKFNRGQLLNVGFHLAREILPRLTSLITHDVDLLPSRDMRPVYANPPPEGSAVHLAAVWSKYSDLGSPFIGGVLAFGPADFERINGFPNNYWGWGLEDDQLGLRMARIHVRPLRVRVGSFEDLDPINMKVVLERGRREEVQQHLPWYNSEMFRQGGLSLDKDWSSNGLTDLSFETLESRNIGLVHHFVVQLGTAEVYVGRS
;
A
#
# COMPACT_ATOMS: atom_id res chain seq x y z
N MET A 1 -13.30 -4.09 9.86
CA MET A 1 -13.43 -3.98 8.39
C MET A 1 -14.56 -4.83 7.80
N GLU A 2 -14.66 -6.13 8.10
CA GLU A 2 -15.70 -7.01 7.53
C GLU A 2 -17.13 -6.48 7.70
N ALA A 3 -17.50 -6.07 8.92
CA ALA A 3 -18.80 -5.47 9.20
C ALA A 3 -19.05 -4.17 8.40
N PHE A 4 -18.00 -3.39 8.13
CA PHE A 4 -18.10 -2.17 7.32
C PHE A 4 -18.40 -2.52 5.86
N LEU A 5 -17.62 -3.42 5.24
CA LEU A 5 -17.85 -3.82 3.83
C LEU A 5 -19.19 -4.53 3.64
N SER A 6 -19.57 -5.42 4.57
CA SER A 6 -20.86 -6.13 4.54
C SER A 6 -22.07 -5.19 4.64
N SER A 7 -21.86 -3.96 5.11
CA SER A 7 -22.91 -2.95 5.24
C SER A 7 -23.10 -2.06 4.00
N ILE A 8 -22.31 -2.30 2.94
CA ILE A 8 -22.42 -1.61 1.65
C ILE A 8 -23.38 -2.43 0.76
N PRO A 9 -24.57 -1.90 0.41
CA PRO A 9 -25.51 -2.63 -0.42
C PRO A 9 -24.99 -2.79 -1.85
N ASN A 10 -25.27 -3.94 -2.48
CA ASN A 10 -24.92 -4.24 -3.88
C ASN A 10 -23.42 -4.14 -4.19
N CYS A 11 -22.56 -4.33 -3.19
CA CYS A 11 -21.10 -4.34 -3.35
C CYS A 11 -20.58 -5.75 -3.09
N GLN A 12 -19.97 -6.36 -4.11
CA GLN A 12 -19.18 -7.57 -3.93
C GLN A 12 -17.76 -7.16 -3.55
N ALA A 13 -17.29 -7.60 -2.39
CA ALA A 13 -15.97 -7.27 -1.87
C ALA A 13 -15.22 -8.53 -1.42
N ALA A 14 -13.90 -8.42 -1.35
CA ALA A 14 -13.01 -9.39 -0.73
C ALA A 14 -11.96 -8.62 0.07
N ILE A 15 -11.62 -9.11 1.25
CA ILE A 15 -10.49 -8.63 2.06
C ILE A 15 -9.34 -9.60 1.82
N VAL A 16 -8.31 -9.15 1.13
CA VAL A 16 -7.11 -9.94 0.89
C VAL A 16 -6.04 -9.53 1.91
N VAL A 17 -5.76 -10.42 2.86
CA VAL A 17 -4.68 -10.24 3.84
C VAL A 17 -3.47 -11.00 3.31
N VAL A 18 -2.37 -10.28 3.11
CA VAL A 18 -1.09 -10.87 2.66
C VAL A 18 -0.07 -10.73 3.78
N GLU A 19 0.21 -11.83 4.46
CA GLU A 19 1.19 -11.94 5.53
C GLU A 19 2.55 -12.33 4.96
N GLN A 20 3.59 -11.54 5.27
CA GLN A 20 4.96 -11.90 4.93
C GLN A 20 5.42 -13.04 5.85
N SER A 21 5.97 -14.10 5.27
CA SER A 21 6.59 -15.20 6.02
C SER A 21 7.74 -14.70 6.90
N GLN A 22 8.17 -15.54 7.86
CA GLN A 22 9.35 -15.28 8.69
C GLN A 22 10.66 -15.51 7.90
N ASP A 23 10.86 -14.72 6.84
CA ASP A 23 11.97 -14.82 5.90
C ASP A 23 13.26 -14.11 6.37
N GLY A 24 13.24 -13.53 7.57
CA GLY A 24 14.37 -12.81 8.17
C GLY A 24 14.64 -11.43 7.57
N ARG A 25 13.82 -10.95 6.62
CA ARG A 25 13.92 -9.60 6.06
C ARG A 25 13.01 -8.63 6.81
N LYS A 26 13.19 -7.33 6.57
CA LYS A 26 12.26 -6.30 7.06
C LYS A 26 10.89 -6.48 6.40
N PHE A 27 9.86 -5.88 6.97
CA PHE A 27 8.55 -5.85 6.35
C PHE A 27 8.58 -5.07 5.03
N ASN A 28 7.95 -5.60 3.97
CA ASN A 28 7.87 -4.95 2.66
C ASN A 28 6.42 -4.73 2.25
N ARG A 29 5.86 -3.62 2.73
CA ARG A 29 4.45 -3.23 2.48
C ARG A 29 4.14 -3.13 0.99
N GLY A 30 4.99 -2.46 0.22
CA GLY A 30 4.78 -2.24 -1.21
C GLY A 30 4.67 -3.54 -2.00
N GLN A 31 5.61 -4.46 -1.82
CA GLN A 31 5.58 -5.76 -2.49
C GLN A 31 4.37 -6.60 -2.05
N LEU A 32 3.99 -6.59 -0.77
CA LEU A 32 2.80 -7.30 -0.28
C LEU A 32 1.50 -6.75 -0.88
N LEU A 33 1.40 -5.42 -1.09
CA LEU A 33 0.25 -4.81 -1.77
C LEU A 33 0.18 -5.21 -3.26
N ASN A 34 1.34 -5.34 -3.93
CA ASN A 34 1.40 -5.88 -5.28
C ASN A 34 0.94 -7.34 -5.34
N VAL A 35 1.37 -8.19 -4.39
CA VAL A 35 0.89 -9.57 -4.24
C VAL A 35 -0.61 -9.59 -3.99
N GLY A 36 -1.11 -8.73 -3.10
CA GLY A 36 -2.53 -8.60 -2.80
C GLY A 36 -3.37 -8.22 -4.02
N PHE A 37 -2.86 -7.33 -4.87
CA PHE A 37 -3.51 -7.01 -6.15
C PHE A 37 -3.58 -8.22 -7.09
N HIS A 38 -2.48 -8.96 -7.23
CA HIS A 38 -2.45 -10.17 -8.05
C HIS A 38 -3.51 -11.18 -7.59
N LEU A 39 -3.51 -11.53 -6.30
CA LEU A 39 -4.48 -12.46 -5.70
C LEU A 39 -5.93 -11.95 -5.77
N ALA A 40 -6.14 -10.65 -5.57
CA ALA A 40 -7.47 -10.05 -5.64
C ALA A 40 -8.11 -10.20 -7.03
N ARG A 41 -7.33 -10.19 -8.11
CA ARG A 41 -7.83 -10.41 -9.47
C ARG A 41 -8.24 -11.85 -9.73
N GLU A 42 -7.59 -12.81 -9.08
CA GLU A 42 -7.98 -14.22 -9.15
C GLU A 42 -9.28 -14.46 -8.37
N ILE A 43 -9.41 -13.87 -7.18
CA ILE A 43 -10.59 -13.98 -6.32
C ILE A 43 -11.80 -13.26 -6.92
N LEU A 44 -11.59 -12.07 -7.50
CA LEU A 44 -12.61 -11.24 -8.13
C LEU A 44 -12.25 -10.95 -9.60
N PRO A 45 -12.61 -11.84 -10.56
CA PRO A 45 -12.27 -11.65 -11.98
C PRO A 45 -12.84 -10.38 -12.62
N ARG A 46 -13.88 -9.78 -12.01
CA ARG A 46 -14.48 -8.50 -12.41
C ARG A 46 -14.13 -7.38 -11.42
N LEU A 47 -12.94 -7.40 -10.84
CA LEU A 47 -12.45 -6.34 -9.96
C LEU A 47 -12.54 -4.98 -10.69
N THR A 48 -13.26 -4.03 -10.11
CA THR A 48 -13.40 -2.67 -10.64
C THR A 48 -12.68 -1.63 -9.79
N SER A 49 -12.38 -1.96 -8.52
CA SER A 49 -11.70 -1.07 -7.58
C SER A 49 -10.77 -1.89 -6.69
N LEU A 50 -9.47 -1.60 -6.76
CA LEU A 50 -8.49 -2.06 -5.78
C LEU A 50 -8.41 -1.01 -4.67
N ILE A 51 -8.52 -1.42 -3.41
CA ILE A 51 -8.26 -0.54 -2.26
C ILE A 51 -7.06 -1.08 -1.50
N THR A 52 -5.94 -0.35 -1.53
CA THR A 52 -4.80 -0.62 -0.65
C THR A 52 -5.05 -0.01 0.71
N HIS A 53 -4.68 -0.71 1.78
CA HIS A 53 -5.20 -0.40 3.10
C HIS A 53 -4.23 -0.79 4.23
N ASP A 54 -3.94 0.14 5.13
CA ASP A 54 -3.26 -0.18 6.40
C ASP A 54 -4.23 -0.83 7.39
N VAL A 55 -3.81 -1.90 8.06
CA VAL A 55 -4.70 -2.75 8.88
C VAL A 55 -5.24 -2.04 10.14
N ASP A 56 -4.55 -0.98 10.57
CA ASP A 56 -4.86 -0.18 11.75
C ASP A 56 -5.80 1.00 11.48
N LEU A 57 -6.24 1.20 10.23
CA LEU A 57 -7.20 2.24 9.88
C LEU A 57 -8.62 1.66 9.78
N LEU A 58 -9.57 2.17 10.57
CA LEU A 58 -10.97 1.77 10.47
C LEU A 58 -11.83 2.91 9.90
N PRO A 59 -12.46 2.74 8.72
CA PRO A 59 -13.26 3.79 8.11
C PRO A 59 -14.59 3.99 8.84
N SER A 60 -15.01 5.25 8.96
CA SER A 60 -16.35 5.59 9.45
C SER A 60 -17.43 5.24 8.43
N ARG A 61 -18.67 5.09 8.90
CA ARG A 61 -19.84 4.73 8.08
C ARG A 61 -20.02 5.63 6.85
N ASP A 62 -19.67 6.91 6.95
CA ASP A 62 -19.86 7.89 5.88
C ASP A 62 -18.89 7.68 4.71
N MET A 63 -17.88 6.82 4.87
CA MET A 63 -16.95 6.45 3.79
C MET A 63 -17.51 5.39 2.84
N ARG A 64 -18.65 4.75 3.13
CA ARG A 64 -19.22 3.69 2.28
C ARG A 64 -19.34 4.09 0.79
N PRO A 65 -19.80 5.31 0.42
CA PRO A 65 -19.89 5.68 -1.00
C PRO A 65 -18.54 5.71 -1.70
N VAL A 66 -17.47 6.12 -1.03
CA VAL A 66 -16.12 6.19 -1.66
C VAL A 66 -15.42 4.83 -1.68
N TYR A 67 -15.82 3.88 -0.83
CA TYR A 67 -15.38 2.48 -0.91
C TYR A 67 -16.15 1.67 -1.97
N ALA A 68 -17.41 2.03 -2.22
CA ALA A 68 -18.29 1.29 -3.13
C ALA A 68 -18.09 1.64 -4.61
N ASN A 69 -17.58 2.84 -4.90
CA ASN A 69 -17.48 3.35 -6.26
C ASN A 69 -16.04 3.26 -6.79
N PRO A 70 -15.84 2.72 -8.00
CA PRO A 70 -14.55 2.72 -8.67
C PRO A 70 -14.01 4.15 -8.83
N PRO A 71 -12.69 4.34 -8.68
CA PRO A 71 -12.03 5.57 -9.10
C PRO A 71 -12.30 5.88 -10.58
N PRO A 72 -12.44 7.16 -10.96
CA PRO A 72 -12.45 7.54 -12.37
C PRO A 72 -11.15 7.14 -13.06
N GLU A 73 -11.23 6.77 -14.34
CA GLU A 73 -10.07 6.43 -15.16
C GLU A 73 -9.02 7.56 -15.14
N GLY A 74 -7.74 7.18 -15.05
CA GLY A 74 -6.62 8.11 -14.94
C GLY A 74 -6.54 8.81 -13.59
N SER A 75 -7.18 8.24 -12.56
CA SER A 75 -7.17 8.79 -11.20
C SER A 75 -7.04 7.70 -10.13
N ALA A 76 -6.42 8.06 -9.01
CA ALA A 76 -6.49 7.32 -7.77
C ALA A 76 -7.25 8.16 -6.73
N VAL A 77 -7.97 7.53 -5.81
CA VAL A 77 -8.66 8.24 -4.73
C VAL A 77 -7.92 7.97 -3.41
N HIS A 78 -7.28 9.00 -2.86
CA HIS A 78 -6.69 8.97 -1.53
C HIS A 78 -7.82 9.05 -0.49
N LEU A 79 -8.21 7.87 0.00
CA LEU A 79 -9.26 7.72 1.02
C LEU A 79 -8.78 8.25 2.36
N ALA A 80 -7.53 7.95 2.75
CA ALA A 80 -6.91 8.46 3.98
C ALA A 80 -6.57 9.96 3.94
N ALA A 81 -7.03 10.72 2.95
CA ALA A 81 -6.90 12.18 2.93
C ALA A 81 -7.63 12.87 4.10
N VAL A 82 -8.64 12.22 4.68
CA VAL A 82 -9.39 12.68 5.87
C VAL A 82 -8.75 12.23 7.20
N TRP A 83 -7.62 11.54 7.15
CA TRP A 83 -6.87 11.13 8.33
C TRP A 83 -6.02 12.28 8.86
N SER A 84 -6.23 12.65 10.13
CA SER A 84 -5.61 13.83 10.74
C SER A 84 -4.12 13.68 11.04
N LYS A 85 -3.59 12.46 11.18
CA LYS A 85 -2.18 12.20 11.59
C LYS A 85 -1.14 12.87 10.68
N TYR A 86 -1.51 13.10 9.41
CA TYR A 86 -0.62 13.60 8.36
C TYR A 86 -1.14 14.89 7.69
N SER A 87 -2.10 15.60 8.29
CA SER A 87 -2.67 16.83 7.72
C SER A 87 -1.67 17.99 7.60
N ASP A 88 -0.65 18.02 8.46
CA ASP A 88 0.25 19.17 8.63
C ASP A 88 1.51 19.08 7.75
N LEU A 89 1.58 18.11 6.84
CA LEU A 89 2.79 17.77 6.11
C LEU A 89 3.26 18.80 5.07
N GLY A 90 2.45 19.80 4.71
CA GLY A 90 2.80 20.82 3.69
C GLY A 90 3.02 20.28 2.26
N SER A 91 3.11 18.95 2.11
CA SER A 91 3.27 18.18 0.87
C SER A 91 2.10 17.18 0.75
N PRO A 92 1.61 16.86 -0.46
CA PRO A 92 0.50 15.94 -0.64
C PRO A 92 0.90 14.49 -0.29
N PHE A 93 0.80 14.14 0.98
CA PHE A 93 0.89 12.76 1.47
C PHE A 93 -0.13 11.86 0.77
N ILE A 94 0.32 10.66 0.42
CA ILE A 94 -0.47 9.68 -0.35
C ILE A 94 -0.43 8.26 0.25
N GLY A 95 -0.15 8.12 1.56
CA GLY A 95 -0.16 6.81 2.24
C GLY A 95 -1.46 6.47 2.95
N GLY A 96 -1.46 5.37 3.71
CA GLY A 96 -2.62 4.88 4.45
C GLY A 96 -3.56 4.04 3.59
N VAL A 97 -4.57 4.69 2.99
CA VAL A 97 -5.61 4.03 2.20
C VAL A 97 -5.82 4.74 0.87
N LEU A 98 -5.70 3.99 -0.24
CA LEU A 98 -5.91 4.48 -1.59
C LEU A 98 -6.79 3.52 -2.39
N ALA A 99 -7.67 4.07 -3.22
CA ALA A 99 -8.41 3.31 -4.21
C ALA A 99 -7.86 3.57 -5.62
N PHE A 100 -7.72 2.50 -6.40
CA PHE A 100 -7.30 2.52 -7.81
C PHE A 100 -8.27 1.74 -8.68
N GLY A 101 -8.48 2.20 -9.92
CA GLY A 101 -8.92 1.29 -10.98
C GLY A 101 -7.80 0.29 -11.28
N PRO A 102 -8.07 -1.01 -11.50
CA PRO A 102 -7.03 -2.01 -11.77
C PRO A 102 -6.11 -1.63 -12.92
N ALA A 103 -6.66 -1.08 -14.02
CA ALA A 103 -5.88 -0.64 -15.17
C ALA A 103 -4.92 0.52 -14.83
N ASP A 104 -5.32 1.46 -13.97
CA ASP A 104 -4.45 2.56 -13.55
C ASP A 104 -3.36 2.06 -12.60
N PHE A 105 -3.67 1.09 -11.72
CA PHE A 105 -2.68 0.45 -10.86
C PHE A 105 -1.63 -0.35 -11.66
N GLU A 106 -2.05 -1.05 -12.71
CA GLU A 106 -1.16 -1.72 -13.67
C GLU A 106 -0.29 -0.72 -14.42
N ARG A 107 -0.87 0.39 -14.90
CA ARG A 107 -0.13 1.42 -15.66
C ARG A 107 0.98 2.06 -14.84
N ILE A 108 0.76 2.31 -13.54
CA ILE A 108 1.81 2.83 -12.63
C ILE A 108 2.84 1.76 -12.23
N ASN A 109 2.69 0.52 -12.69
CA ASN A 109 3.49 -0.63 -12.29
C ASN A 109 3.41 -0.95 -10.78
N GLY A 110 2.28 -0.65 -10.13
CA GLY A 110 2.12 -0.83 -8.69
C GLY A 110 3.18 -0.15 -7.83
N PHE A 111 3.39 -0.68 -6.63
CA PHE A 111 4.42 -0.22 -5.68
C PHE A 111 5.82 -0.71 -6.07
N PRO A 112 6.89 -0.05 -5.63
CA PRO A 112 8.24 -0.62 -5.74
C PRO A 112 8.41 -1.86 -4.85
N ASN A 113 9.11 -2.89 -5.34
CA ASN A 113 9.34 -4.15 -4.62
C ASN A 113 10.59 -4.13 -3.72
N ASN A 114 11.41 -3.08 -3.78
CA ASN A 114 12.71 -2.99 -3.10
C ASN A 114 12.73 -2.06 -1.88
N TYR A 115 11.56 -1.66 -1.35
CA TYR A 115 11.44 -0.81 -0.17
C TYR A 115 11.23 -1.68 1.07
N TRP A 116 12.34 -1.99 1.75
CA TRP A 116 12.39 -2.87 2.91
C TRP A 116 12.42 -2.07 4.21
N GLY A 117 11.37 -2.18 5.02
CA GLY A 117 11.14 -1.36 6.21
C GLY A 117 10.21 -0.17 5.93
N TRP A 118 9.92 0.59 6.99
CA TRP A 118 9.00 1.72 6.96
C TRP A 118 9.57 2.90 6.16
N GLY A 119 8.79 3.39 5.20
CA GLY A 119 8.97 4.69 4.54
C GLY A 119 9.39 4.65 3.07
N LEU A 120 9.02 5.75 2.38
CA LEU A 120 9.28 6.11 0.98
C LEU A 120 8.55 5.31 -0.10
N GLU A 121 7.89 4.20 0.22
CA GLU A 121 7.18 3.40 -0.78
C GLU A 121 5.92 4.11 -1.32
N ASP A 122 5.16 4.77 -0.44
CA ASP A 122 4.01 5.60 -0.83
C ASP A 122 4.47 6.86 -1.59
N ASP A 123 5.64 7.41 -1.21
CA ASP A 123 6.23 8.56 -1.89
C ASP A 123 6.64 8.21 -3.34
N GLN A 124 7.27 7.05 -3.55
CA GLN A 124 7.57 6.53 -4.90
C GLN A 124 6.30 6.24 -5.69
N LEU A 125 5.25 5.69 -5.07
CA LEU A 125 3.97 5.49 -5.73
C LEU A 125 3.42 6.83 -6.25
N GLY A 126 3.47 7.88 -5.43
CA GLY A 126 3.09 9.24 -5.83
C GLY A 126 3.89 9.77 -7.03
N LEU A 127 5.21 9.52 -7.05
CA LEU A 127 6.07 9.89 -8.18
C LEU A 127 5.74 9.09 -9.46
N ARG A 128 5.43 7.80 -9.35
CA ARG A 128 4.99 6.96 -10.48
C ARG A 128 3.66 7.46 -11.04
N MET A 129 2.70 7.77 -10.18
CA MET A 129 1.42 8.37 -10.57
C MET A 129 1.63 9.68 -11.34
N ALA A 130 2.46 10.58 -10.82
CA ALA A 130 2.81 11.83 -11.49
C ALA A 130 3.46 11.60 -12.86
N ARG A 131 4.38 10.63 -12.96
CA ARG A 131 5.12 10.30 -14.19
C ARG A 131 4.22 9.89 -15.36
N ILE A 132 3.08 9.27 -15.07
CA ILE A 132 2.14 8.79 -16.10
C ILE A 132 0.78 9.50 -16.05
N HIS A 133 0.68 10.60 -15.30
CA HIS A 133 -0.51 11.46 -15.21
C HIS A 133 -1.75 10.79 -14.57
N VAL A 134 -1.56 9.86 -13.64
CA VAL A 134 -2.65 9.38 -12.77
C VAL A 134 -2.84 10.41 -11.65
N ARG A 135 -4.03 11.01 -11.59
CA ARG A 135 -4.31 12.13 -10.67
C ARG A 135 -4.75 11.64 -9.29
N PRO A 136 -4.14 12.12 -8.20
CA PRO A 136 -4.62 11.83 -6.85
C PRO A 136 -5.83 12.72 -6.52
N LEU A 137 -7.01 12.12 -6.44
CA LEU A 137 -8.22 12.74 -5.90
C LEU A 137 -8.25 12.52 -4.38
N ARG A 138 -8.74 13.51 -3.63
CA ARG A 138 -8.75 13.45 -2.15
C ARG A 138 -10.18 13.42 -1.64
N VAL A 139 -10.48 12.47 -0.77
CA VAL A 139 -11.77 12.43 -0.07
C VAL A 139 -11.85 13.58 0.94
N ARG A 140 -13.06 14.12 1.13
CA ARG A 140 -13.36 15.21 2.08
C ARG A 140 -14.44 14.86 3.10
N VAL A 141 -14.93 13.62 3.09
CA VAL A 141 -16.03 13.14 3.92
C VAL A 141 -15.61 11.89 4.69
N GLY A 142 -16.20 11.71 5.87
CA GLY A 142 -15.86 10.60 6.76
C GLY A 142 -14.57 10.83 7.53
N SER A 143 -14.11 9.76 8.18
CA SER A 143 -12.93 9.75 9.05
C SER A 143 -12.37 8.34 9.15
N PHE A 144 -11.14 8.23 9.63
CA PHE A 144 -10.55 6.97 10.07
C PHE A 144 -10.32 7.01 11.58
N GLU A 145 -10.68 5.93 12.25
CA GLU A 145 -10.13 5.61 13.57
C GLU A 145 -8.76 4.95 13.37
N ASP A 146 -7.73 5.54 13.98
CA ASP A 146 -6.34 5.07 13.91
C ASP A 146 -6.05 4.22 15.15
N LEU A 147 -5.80 2.93 14.93
CA LEU A 147 -5.51 1.94 15.96
C LEU A 147 -4.00 1.79 16.22
N ASP A 148 -3.16 2.51 15.48
CA ASP A 148 -1.71 2.45 15.63
C ASP A 148 -1.25 3.13 16.93
N PRO A 149 -0.68 2.39 17.88
CA PRO A 149 -0.18 2.99 19.12
C PRO A 149 1.11 3.80 18.92
N ILE A 150 1.81 3.65 17.79
CA ILE A 150 3.15 4.21 17.56
C ILE A 150 3.20 5.06 16.29
N ASN A 151 3.20 6.38 16.45
CA ASN A 151 3.45 7.28 15.33
C ASN A 151 4.96 7.39 15.03
N MET A 152 5.47 6.55 14.12
CA MET A 152 6.88 6.55 13.68
C MET A 152 7.34 7.90 13.13
N LYS A 153 6.45 8.67 12.48
CA LYS A 153 6.78 10.01 12.02
C LYS A 153 7.05 10.96 13.18
N VAL A 154 6.22 10.93 14.22
CA VAL A 154 6.43 11.75 15.43
C VAL A 154 7.74 11.37 16.13
N VAL A 155 8.13 10.09 16.09
CA VAL A 155 9.44 9.64 16.59
C VAL A 155 10.58 10.33 15.83
N LEU A 156 10.52 10.38 14.50
CA LEU A 156 11.51 11.11 13.68
C LEU A 156 11.49 12.62 13.93
N GLU A 157 10.31 13.24 13.94
CA GLU A 157 10.16 14.70 14.11
C GLU A 157 10.64 15.19 15.48
N ARG A 158 10.40 14.41 16.54
CA ARG A 158 10.93 14.71 17.89
C ARG A 158 12.44 14.62 17.96
N GLY A 159 13.08 13.84 17.07
CA GLY A 159 14.53 13.73 16.95
C GLY A 159 15.25 13.24 18.20
N ARG A 160 14.54 12.60 19.15
CA ARG A 160 15.16 12.06 20.37
C ARG A 160 16.01 10.86 19.99
N ARG A 161 17.33 11.04 20.06
CA ARG A 161 18.33 10.07 19.57
C ARG A 161 18.09 8.64 20.07
N GLU A 162 17.78 8.47 21.34
CA GLU A 162 17.53 7.14 21.94
C GLU A 162 16.26 6.48 21.38
N GLU A 163 15.18 7.24 21.24
CA GLU A 163 13.90 6.77 20.68
C GLU A 163 14.07 6.41 19.20
N VAL A 164 14.74 7.27 18.42
CA VAL A 164 15.06 6.97 17.01
C VAL A 164 15.92 5.71 16.91
N GLN A 165 16.95 5.56 17.76
CA GLN A 165 17.83 4.38 17.77
C GLN A 165 17.09 3.08 18.05
N GLN A 166 16.12 3.09 18.96
CA GLN A 166 15.28 1.92 19.25
C GLN A 166 14.45 1.49 18.04
N HIS A 167 14.08 2.43 17.17
CA HIS A 167 13.25 2.16 16.01
C HIS A 167 14.02 2.03 14.68
N LEU A 168 15.32 2.33 14.63
CA LEU A 168 16.19 2.19 13.45
C LEU A 168 16.04 0.87 12.67
N PRO A 169 15.90 -0.30 13.32
CA PRO A 169 15.71 -1.56 12.60
C PRO A 169 14.46 -1.61 11.73
N TRP A 170 13.42 -0.83 12.06
CA TRP A 170 12.15 -0.81 11.34
C TRP A 170 12.18 0.12 10.12
N TYR A 171 13.02 1.15 10.12
CA TYR A 171 13.07 2.12 9.02
C TYR A 171 13.69 1.52 7.76
N ASN A 172 13.20 1.97 6.61
CA ASN A 172 13.90 1.85 5.35
C ASN A 172 15.19 2.70 5.42
N SER A 173 16.34 2.09 5.14
CA SER A 173 17.63 2.80 5.18
C SER A 173 17.72 3.93 4.16
N GLU A 174 16.93 3.85 3.08
CA GLU A 174 16.86 4.85 2.02
C GLU A 174 16.38 6.22 2.51
N MET A 175 15.60 6.24 3.61
CA MET A 175 15.15 7.48 4.26
C MET A 175 16.29 8.40 4.68
N PHE A 176 17.48 7.85 4.92
CA PHE A 176 18.63 8.59 5.41
C PHE A 176 19.65 8.92 4.32
N ARG A 177 19.39 8.54 3.07
CA ARG A 177 20.26 8.89 1.94
C ARG A 177 20.16 10.38 1.63
N GLN A 178 21.30 11.03 1.44
CA GLN A 178 21.35 12.43 1.00
C GLN A 178 20.98 12.54 -0.48
N GLY A 179 20.22 13.58 -0.86
CA GLY A 179 19.86 13.85 -2.27
C GLY A 179 18.38 14.10 -2.55
N GLY A 180 17.51 13.95 -1.53
CA GLY A 180 16.08 14.13 -1.69
C GLY A 180 15.40 12.98 -2.44
N LEU A 181 14.07 13.00 -2.45
CA LEU A 181 13.25 12.00 -3.13
C LEU A 181 13.19 12.30 -4.64
N SER A 182 13.50 11.31 -5.47
CA SER A 182 13.31 11.36 -6.92
C SER A 182 12.77 10.03 -7.41
N LEU A 183 12.14 10.02 -8.59
CA LEU A 183 11.56 8.80 -9.15
C LEU A 183 12.66 7.77 -9.42
N ASP A 184 12.45 6.56 -8.92
CA ASP A 184 13.35 5.44 -9.15
C ASP A 184 13.60 5.21 -10.65
N LYS A 185 14.87 5.07 -11.04
CA LYS A 185 15.27 4.93 -12.44
C LYS A 185 14.69 3.66 -13.09
N ASP A 186 14.49 2.63 -12.29
CA ASP A 186 13.96 1.32 -12.64
C ASP A 186 12.46 1.18 -12.37
N TRP A 187 11.71 2.27 -12.09
CA TRP A 187 10.29 2.20 -11.74
C TRP A 187 9.42 1.41 -12.75
N SER A 188 9.79 1.42 -14.03
CA SER A 188 9.07 0.74 -15.09
C SER A 188 9.33 -0.77 -15.16
N SER A 189 10.38 -1.25 -14.49
CA SER A 189 10.73 -2.68 -14.41
C SER A 189 10.55 -3.25 -13.01
N ASN A 190 10.61 -2.42 -11.97
CA ASN A 190 10.48 -2.79 -10.57
C ASN A 190 9.06 -2.48 -10.06
N GLY A 191 8.24 -3.50 -9.84
CA GLY A 191 6.87 -3.40 -9.37
C GLY A 191 6.02 -4.61 -9.77
N LEU A 192 4.90 -4.40 -10.44
CA LEU A 192 4.08 -5.52 -10.92
C LEU A 192 4.80 -6.37 -11.99
N THR A 193 5.64 -5.75 -12.81
CA THR A 193 6.36 -6.40 -13.93
C THR A 193 7.39 -7.44 -13.51
N ASP A 194 8.02 -7.28 -12.34
CA ASP A 194 9.02 -8.19 -11.79
C ASP A 194 8.57 -8.82 -10.46
N LEU A 195 7.26 -8.79 -10.19
CA LEU A 195 6.69 -9.34 -8.96
C LEU A 195 6.99 -10.84 -8.86
N SER A 196 7.68 -11.24 -7.80
CA SER A 196 8.01 -12.62 -7.48
C SER A 196 7.63 -12.93 -6.04
N PHE A 197 6.94 -14.04 -5.83
CA PHE A 197 6.54 -14.56 -4.53
C PHE A 197 6.09 -16.03 -4.64
N GLU A 198 6.01 -16.71 -3.52
CA GLU A 198 5.42 -18.05 -3.36
C GLU A 198 4.36 -18.00 -2.25
N THR A 199 3.19 -18.57 -2.50
CA THR A 199 2.16 -18.77 -1.46
C THR A 199 2.49 -20.03 -0.66
N LEU A 200 2.78 -19.87 0.62
CA LEU A 200 3.08 -20.97 1.54
C LEU A 200 1.81 -21.55 2.15
N GLU A 201 0.89 -20.67 2.56
CA GLU A 201 -0.36 -21.05 3.20
C GLU A 201 -1.50 -20.15 2.70
N SER A 202 -2.72 -20.70 2.68
CA SER A 202 -3.92 -19.92 2.42
C SER A 202 -5.08 -20.37 3.29
N ARG A 203 -5.89 -19.42 3.74
CA ARG A 203 -7.10 -19.66 4.54
C ARG A 203 -8.17 -18.65 4.19
N ASN A 204 -9.35 -19.14 3.82
CA ASN A 204 -10.48 -18.31 3.43
C ASN A 204 -11.63 -18.47 4.44
N ILE A 205 -12.13 -17.36 4.98
CA ILE A 205 -13.28 -17.31 5.89
C ILE A 205 -14.17 -16.14 5.48
N GLY A 206 -15.36 -16.43 4.95
CA GLY A 206 -16.31 -15.40 4.54
C GLY A 206 -15.70 -14.47 3.48
N LEU A 207 -15.63 -13.17 3.78
CA LEU A 207 -15.02 -12.16 2.90
C LEU A 207 -13.49 -12.12 3.00
N VAL A 208 -12.89 -12.77 4.00
CA VAL A 208 -11.46 -12.67 4.29
C VAL A 208 -10.71 -13.82 3.64
N HIS A 209 -9.75 -13.47 2.78
CA HIS A 209 -8.82 -14.38 2.14
C HIS A 209 -7.42 -14.07 2.68
N HIS A 210 -6.89 -14.95 3.52
CA HIS A 210 -5.59 -14.80 4.14
C HIS A 210 -4.55 -15.66 3.43
N PHE A 211 -3.41 -15.07 3.09
CA PHE A 211 -2.28 -15.75 2.46
C PHE A 211 -1.00 -15.44 3.22
N VAL A 212 -0.26 -16.49 3.57
CA VAL A 212 1.13 -16.35 4.02
C VAL A 212 2.02 -16.55 2.81
N VAL A 213 2.88 -15.56 2.52
CA VAL A 213 3.71 -15.55 1.31
C VAL A 213 5.19 -15.40 1.62
N GLN A 214 6.00 -16.16 0.90
CA GLN A 214 7.43 -15.94 0.80
C GLN A 214 7.67 -14.95 -0.34
N LEU A 215 8.16 -13.75 -0.03
CA LEU A 215 8.49 -12.78 -1.07
C LEU A 215 9.72 -13.25 -1.85
N GLY A 216 9.72 -13.10 -3.17
CA GLY A 216 10.91 -13.36 -3.99
C GLY A 216 12.01 -12.34 -3.69
N THR A 217 13.27 -12.71 -3.94
CA THR A 217 14.34 -11.74 -4.11
C THR A 217 14.35 -11.31 -5.58
N ALA A 218 14.62 -10.03 -5.85
CA ALA A 218 15.11 -9.62 -7.16
C ALA A 218 16.57 -10.10 -7.34
N GLU A 219 16.83 -11.39 -7.19
CA GLU A 219 18.12 -11.98 -7.51
C GLU A 219 18.09 -12.46 -8.96
N VAL A 220 18.59 -11.57 -9.82
CA VAL A 220 19.35 -11.83 -11.05
C VAL A 220 18.82 -12.98 -11.91
N TYR A 221 18.19 -12.61 -13.04
CA TYR A 221 18.25 -13.39 -14.27
C TYR A 221 19.72 -13.65 -14.65
N VAL A 222 20.37 -14.63 -14.01
CA VAL A 222 21.58 -15.24 -14.55
C VAL A 222 21.06 -16.19 -15.60
N GLY A 223 21.07 -15.73 -16.85
CA GLY A 223 20.79 -16.56 -18.01
C GLY A 223 21.57 -17.87 -17.87
N ARG A 224 20.85 -18.98 -17.82
CA ARG A 224 21.46 -20.28 -18.04
C ARG A 224 21.87 -20.33 -19.51
N SER A 225 23.18 -20.49 -19.68
CA SER A 225 23.93 -20.77 -20.90
C SER A 225 23.23 -21.74 -21.85
#